data_AF-D5MFS4-F1
#
_entry.id   AF-D5MFS4-F1
#
_cell.length_a   1.000
_cell.length_b   1.000
_cell.length_c   1.000
_cell.angle_alpha   90.00
_cell.angle_beta   90.00
_cell.angle_gamma   90.00
#
_symmetry.space_group_name_H-M   'P 1'
#
loop_
_entity.id
_entity.type
_entity.pdbx_description
1 polymer ?
#
loop_
_entity_poly.entity_id
_entity_poly.type
_entity_poly.pdbx_seq_one_letter_code
_entity_poly.pdbx_strand_id
1 'polypeptide(L)'
;MGPPPEFMPQERLVKPQPRLAIPPRWRFTIPDGDHHAGRQVFVDLECFKCHEVVGEDFPAAEAEQGDVGPALSGMGAMHSAEYFAETMIDPNASAAWRIKHHKTEREEYLGADGTSKMPSYNDSMTVQQLIDLVAYMKSLTAGEHRH
;
A
#
# COMPACT_ATOMS: atom_id res chain seq x y z
N MET A 1 27.54 -67.78 2.69
CA MET A 1 27.07 -66.41 2.94
C MET A 1 28.26 -65.57 3.39
N GLY A 2 28.66 -64.55 2.62
CA GLY A 2 29.65 -63.56 3.08
C GLY A 2 28.99 -62.48 3.94
N PRO A 3 29.76 -61.73 4.76
CA PRO A 3 29.21 -60.66 5.58
C PRO A 3 28.61 -59.54 4.70
N PRO A 4 27.57 -58.84 5.18
CA PRO A 4 26.97 -57.73 4.46
C PRO A 4 27.98 -56.57 4.34
N PRO A 5 27.96 -55.80 3.24
CA PRO A 5 28.83 -54.65 3.08
C PRO A 5 28.49 -53.57 4.11
N GLU A 6 29.52 -53.02 4.74
CA GLU A 6 29.41 -51.95 5.73
C GLU A 6 28.98 -50.65 5.05
N PHE A 7 27.81 -50.13 5.43
CA PHE A 7 27.29 -48.88 4.90
C PHE A 7 27.98 -47.72 5.63
N MET A 8 29.08 -47.21 5.07
CA MET A 8 29.72 -46.01 5.59
C MET A 8 28.87 -44.78 5.20
N PRO A 9 28.33 -44.01 6.15
CA PRO A 9 27.64 -42.78 5.82
C PRO A 9 28.67 -41.81 5.25
N GLN A 10 28.63 -41.60 3.94
CA GLN A 10 29.30 -40.47 3.34
C GLN A 10 28.57 -39.21 3.79
N GLU A 11 29.10 -38.56 4.84
CA GLU A 11 28.85 -37.16 5.10
C GLU A 11 29.31 -36.39 3.86
N ARG A 12 28.40 -36.20 2.91
CA ARG A 12 28.59 -35.20 1.86
C ARG A 12 28.74 -33.88 2.60
N LEU A 13 29.98 -33.43 2.73
CA LEU A 13 30.33 -32.06 3.03
C LEU A 13 29.69 -31.18 1.95
N VAL A 14 28.43 -30.79 2.19
CA VAL A 14 27.81 -29.72 1.45
C VAL A 14 28.63 -28.49 1.79
N LYS A 15 29.49 -28.07 0.86
CA LYS A 15 30.21 -26.80 0.99
C LYS A 15 29.18 -25.73 1.33
N PRO A 16 29.35 -24.96 2.43
CA PRO A 16 28.43 -23.89 2.74
C PRO A 16 28.36 -22.99 1.51
N GLN A 17 27.19 -22.93 0.88
CA GLN A 17 26.99 -21.97 -0.19
C GLN A 17 27.20 -20.59 0.44
N PRO A 18 27.96 -19.69 -0.22
CA PRO A 18 28.12 -18.35 0.28
C PRO A 18 26.72 -17.77 0.49
N ARG A 19 26.36 -17.47 1.75
CA ARG A 19 25.10 -16.80 2.06
C ARG A 19 25.12 -15.49 1.30
N LEU A 20 24.21 -15.32 0.33
CA LEU A 20 23.98 -14.01 -0.30
C LEU A 20 23.75 -13.00 0.83
N ALA A 21 24.67 -12.05 0.98
CA ALA A 21 24.62 -11.06 2.04
C ALA A 21 23.66 -9.94 1.64
N ILE A 22 22.76 -9.56 2.55
CA ILE A 22 21.95 -8.35 2.40
C ILE A 22 22.88 -7.14 2.62
N PRO A 23 22.82 -6.09 1.77
CA PRO A 23 23.65 -4.91 1.95
C PRO A 23 23.44 -4.25 3.32
N PRO A 24 24.50 -3.74 3.98
CA PRO A 24 24.35 -2.96 5.21
C PRO A 24 23.41 -1.76 4.98
N ARG A 25 22.46 -1.55 5.90
CA ARG A 25 21.40 -0.52 5.81
C ARG A 25 20.43 -0.69 4.63
N TRP A 26 20.33 -1.89 4.07
CA TRP A 26 19.27 -2.19 3.12
C TRP A 26 17.90 -1.93 3.76
N ARG A 27 17.01 -1.32 2.97
CA ARG A 27 15.61 -1.10 3.31
C ARG A 27 14.80 -1.31 2.04
N PHE A 28 13.62 -1.89 2.18
CA PHE A 28 12.65 -1.92 1.10
C PHE A 28 12.17 -0.49 0.79
N THR A 29 12.14 -0.14 -0.48
CA THR A 29 11.62 1.14 -0.97
C THR A 29 10.69 0.87 -2.14
N ILE A 30 9.66 1.69 -2.29
CA ILE A 30 8.83 1.66 -3.50
C ILE A 30 9.65 2.29 -4.65
N PRO A 31 9.76 1.62 -5.81
CA PRO A 31 10.38 2.20 -7.00
C PRO A 31 9.64 3.46 -7.48
N ASP A 32 10.30 4.29 -8.27
CA ASP A 32 9.63 5.39 -8.95
C ASP A 32 8.62 4.84 -9.98
N GLY A 33 7.40 5.41 -9.98
CA GLY A 33 6.32 5.09 -10.92
C GLY A 33 5.93 6.29 -11.79
N ASP A 34 5.01 6.06 -12.73
CA ASP A 34 4.41 7.11 -13.55
C ASP A 34 3.13 7.64 -12.91
N HIS A 35 3.18 8.89 -12.42
CA HIS A 35 2.03 9.54 -11.80
C HIS A 35 0.84 9.75 -12.74
N HIS A 36 1.04 9.84 -14.07
CA HIS A 36 -0.07 9.93 -15.01
C HIS A 36 -0.79 8.59 -15.15
N ALA A 37 -0.03 7.49 -15.23
CA ALA A 37 -0.59 6.13 -15.18
C ALA A 37 -1.28 5.89 -13.83
N GLY A 38 -0.68 6.33 -12.72
CA GLY A 38 -1.25 6.23 -11.39
C GLY A 38 -2.57 6.96 -11.23
N ARG A 39 -2.70 8.15 -11.82
CA ARG A 39 -3.97 8.88 -11.88
C ARG A 39 -5.03 8.07 -12.62
N GLN A 40 -4.66 7.40 -13.72
CA GLN A 40 -5.58 6.53 -14.44
C GLN A 40 -6.01 5.34 -13.57
N VAL A 41 -5.08 4.71 -12.83
CA VAL A 41 -5.41 3.65 -11.86
C VAL A 41 -6.38 4.15 -10.78
N PHE A 42 -6.19 5.36 -10.27
CA PHE A 42 -7.10 5.98 -9.29
C PHE A 42 -8.53 6.11 -9.83
N VAL A 43 -8.67 6.41 -11.13
CA VAL A 43 -9.97 6.45 -11.82
C VAL A 43 -10.52 5.04 -12.06
N ASP A 44 -9.72 4.12 -12.59
CA ASP A 44 -10.15 2.78 -12.97
C ASP A 44 -10.59 1.94 -11.75
N LEU A 45 -9.93 2.14 -10.61
CA LEU A 45 -10.30 1.52 -9.32
C LEU A 45 -11.32 2.34 -8.53
N GLU A 46 -11.81 3.42 -9.14
CA GLU A 46 -12.84 4.32 -8.63
C GLU A 46 -12.54 4.89 -7.23
N CYS A 47 -11.27 5.12 -6.92
CA CYS A 47 -10.84 5.66 -5.62
C CYS A 47 -11.47 7.03 -5.33
N PHE A 48 -11.77 7.81 -6.39
CA PHE A 48 -12.44 9.11 -6.33
C PHE A 48 -13.86 9.05 -5.75
N LYS A 49 -14.50 7.87 -5.72
CA LYS A 49 -15.83 7.72 -5.10
C LYS A 49 -15.79 7.92 -3.60
N CYS A 50 -14.65 7.64 -2.96
CA CYS A 50 -14.50 7.76 -1.51
C CYS A 50 -13.55 8.89 -1.10
N HIS A 51 -12.62 9.28 -1.97
CA HIS A 51 -11.55 10.22 -1.65
C HIS A 51 -11.56 11.46 -2.54
N GLU A 52 -11.72 12.64 -1.91
CA GLU A 52 -11.60 13.92 -2.60
C GLU A 52 -10.15 14.27 -2.94
N VAL A 53 -9.92 14.77 -4.15
CA VAL A 53 -8.67 15.43 -4.57
C VAL A 53 -9.03 16.77 -5.20
N VAL A 54 -8.64 17.87 -4.54
CA VAL A 54 -8.93 19.23 -4.98
C VAL A 54 -8.13 19.56 -6.24
N GLY A 55 -8.82 20.09 -7.25
CA GLY A 55 -8.22 20.49 -8.52
C GLY A 55 -8.17 19.37 -9.56
N GLU A 56 -8.66 18.17 -9.24
CA GLU A 56 -8.83 17.08 -10.19
C GLU A 56 -10.24 17.07 -10.80
N ASP A 57 -10.33 16.63 -12.06
CA ASP A 57 -11.57 16.58 -12.85
C ASP A 57 -12.10 15.14 -13.01
N PHE A 58 -12.20 14.42 -11.89
CA PHE A 58 -12.72 13.05 -11.88
C PHE A 58 -14.21 12.97 -12.24
N PRO A 59 -14.68 11.82 -12.74
CA PRO A 59 -16.11 11.58 -12.92
C PRO A 59 -16.87 11.85 -11.61
N ALA A 60 -18.03 12.48 -11.69
CA ALA A 60 -18.86 12.72 -10.51
C ALA A 60 -19.26 11.37 -9.89
N ALA A 61 -19.01 11.20 -8.59
CA ALA A 61 -19.54 10.08 -7.84
C ALA A 61 -21.07 10.16 -7.79
N GLU A 62 -21.76 9.02 -7.84
CA GLU A 62 -23.20 8.97 -7.62
C GLU A 62 -23.52 9.56 -6.22
N ALA A 63 -24.62 10.32 -6.10
CA ALA A 63 -24.92 11.13 -4.90
C ALA A 63 -25.01 10.36 -3.57
N GLU A 64 -25.15 9.04 -3.61
CA GLU A 64 -25.24 8.14 -2.46
C GLU A 64 -23.87 7.72 -1.88
N GLN A 65 -22.75 8.19 -2.45
CA GLN A 65 -21.39 7.72 -2.14
C GLN A 65 -20.49 8.77 -1.45
N GLY A 66 -21.07 9.85 -0.91
CA GLY A 66 -20.35 11.01 -0.37
C GLY A 66 -19.21 10.71 0.63
N ASP A 67 -18.25 11.63 0.77
CA ASP A 67 -17.03 11.62 1.61
C ASP A 67 -16.89 10.45 2.61
N VAL A 68 -16.62 9.25 2.09
CA VAL A 68 -16.42 8.04 2.90
C VAL A 68 -15.01 7.96 3.45
N GLY A 69 -14.03 8.55 2.76
CA GLY A 69 -12.62 8.56 3.14
C GLY A 69 -12.08 9.98 3.35
N PRO A 70 -10.89 10.11 3.96
CA PRO A 70 -10.24 11.40 4.10
C PRO A 70 -9.86 12.00 2.74
N ALA A 71 -9.92 13.32 2.63
CA ALA A 71 -9.39 14.05 1.48
C ALA A 71 -7.89 13.77 1.30
N LEU A 72 -7.48 13.57 0.05
CA LEU A 72 -6.12 13.19 -0.32
C LEU A 72 -5.24 14.35 -0.82
N SER A 73 -5.85 15.52 -1.02
CA SER A 73 -5.15 16.76 -1.37
C SER A 73 -4.03 17.06 -0.37
N GLY A 74 -2.83 17.36 -0.87
CA GLY A 74 -1.65 17.66 -0.05
C GLY A 74 -0.96 16.46 0.61
N MET A 75 -1.59 15.27 0.66
CA MET A 75 -1.05 14.08 1.35
C MET A 75 0.36 13.69 0.87
N GLY A 76 0.68 13.95 -0.39
CA GLY A 76 1.99 13.65 -0.98
C GLY A 76 3.15 14.32 -0.24
N ALA A 77 2.93 15.48 0.39
CA ALA A 77 3.96 16.17 1.17
C ALA A 77 4.10 15.62 2.60
N MET A 78 3.07 14.96 3.14
CA MET A 78 3.02 14.50 4.54
C MET A 78 3.48 13.07 4.74
N HIS A 79 3.28 12.20 3.75
CA HIS A 79 3.50 10.77 3.91
C HIS A 79 4.58 10.23 2.96
N SER A 80 5.23 9.13 3.37
CA SER A 80 6.21 8.43 2.52
C SER A 80 5.50 7.57 1.47
N ALA A 81 6.25 7.15 0.45
CA ALA A 81 5.73 6.22 -0.57
C ALA A 81 5.34 4.87 0.06
N GLU A 82 6.12 4.40 1.03
CA GLU A 82 5.87 3.16 1.76
C GLU A 82 4.59 3.22 2.59
N TYR A 83 4.26 4.38 3.18
CA TYR A 83 3.00 4.55 3.91
C TYR A 83 1.80 4.40 2.96
N PHE A 84 1.83 5.06 1.79
CA PHE A 84 0.76 4.90 0.80
C PHE A 84 0.63 3.46 0.33
N ALA A 85 1.76 2.81 0.01
CA ALA A 85 1.76 1.41 -0.41
C ALA A 85 1.16 0.49 0.65
N GLU A 86 1.54 0.67 1.92
CA GLU A 86 0.99 -0.12 3.04
C GLU A 86 -0.53 0.06 3.14
N THR A 87 -1.04 1.30 3.14
CA THR A 87 -2.48 1.57 3.26
C THR A 87 -3.31 1.06 2.07
N MET A 88 -2.71 0.89 0.89
CA MET A 88 -3.40 0.30 -0.26
C MET A 88 -3.41 -1.24 -0.22
N ILE A 89 -2.33 -1.84 0.28
CA ILE A 89 -2.20 -3.32 0.43
C ILE A 89 -3.02 -3.83 1.62
N ASP A 90 -3.01 -3.07 2.71
CA ASP A 90 -3.78 -3.33 3.93
C ASP A 90 -4.47 -2.02 4.37
N PRO A 91 -5.72 -1.78 3.93
CA PRO A 91 -6.49 -0.61 4.34
C PRO A 91 -6.75 -0.49 5.85
N ASN A 92 -6.58 -1.58 6.61
CA ASN A 92 -6.67 -1.56 8.07
C ASN A 92 -5.34 -1.16 8.73
N ALA A 93 -4.23 -1.19 7.98
CA ALA A 93 -2.95 -0.74 8.47
C ALA A 93 -3.07 0.70 8.95
N SER A 94 -2.60 0.94 10.17
CA SER A 94 -2.68 2.21 10.88
C SER A 94 -4.08 2.77 11.20
N ALA A 95 -5.18 2.21 10.70
CA ALA A 95 -6.52 2.79 10.87
C ALA A 95 -6.94 2.91 12.35
N ALA A 96 -6.85 1.81 13.10
CA ALA A 96 -7.14 1.82 14.53
C ALA A 96 -6.19 2.73 15.33
N TRP A 97 -4.92 2.82 14.91
CA TRP A 97 -3.97 3.73 15.53
C TRP A 97 -4.33 5.19 15.25
N ARG A 98 -4.63 5.54 14.00
CA ARG A 98 -4.99 6.90 13.57
C ARG A 98 -6.23 7.40 14.30
N ILE A 99 -7.29 6.62 14.34
CA ILE A 99 -8.54 6.98 15.04
C ILE A 99 -8.30 7.22 16.53
N LYS A 100 -7.47 6.40 17.17
CA LYS A 100 -7.15 6.56 18.60
C LYS A 100 -6.28 7.79 18.90
N HIS A 101 -5.42 8.20 17.97
CA HIS A 101 -4.39 9.21 18.22
C HIS A 101 -4.61 10.56 17.50
N HIS A 102 -5.55 10.64 16.56
CA HIS A 102 -5.86 11.85 15.81
C HIS A 102 -7.34 12.21 16.00
N LYS A 103 -7.60 13.33 16.70
CA LYS A 103 -8.97 13.77 17.03
C LYS A 103 -9.86 14.06 15.82
N THR A 104 -9.26 14.26 14.65
CA THR A 104 -9.93 14.57 13.39
C THR A 104 -10.13 13.34 12.50
N GLU A 105 -9.56 12.19 12.88
CA GLU A 105 -9.83 10.91 12.22
C GLU A 105 -11.19 10.41 12.69
N ARG A 106 -12.10 10.24 11.74
CA ARG A 106 -13.51 10.00 12.02
C ARG A 106 -13.77 8.51 12.01
N GLU A 107 -14.47 8.02 13.04
CA GLU A 107 -14.96 6.64 13.11
C GLU A 107 -15.82 6.29 11.89
N GLU A 108 -16.35 7.30 11.18
CA GLU A 108 -17.12 7.13 9.95
C GLU A 108 -16.34 6.50 8.80
N TYR A 109 -15.00 6.46 8.86
CA TYR A 109 -14.17 5.75 7.88
C TYR A 109 -14.15 4.23 8.12
N LEU A 110 -14.67 3.76 9.26
CA LEU A 110 -14.77 2.34 9.61
C LEU A 110 -16.18 1.78 9.37
N GLY A 111 -16.24 0.51 8.96
CA GLY A 111 -17.44 -0.30 8.94
C GLY A 111 -17.92 -0.66 10.34
N ALA A 112 -19.10 -1.30 10.42
CA ALA A 112 -19.71 -1.71 11.69
C ALA A 112 -18.86 -2.74 12.48
N ASP A 113 -17.96 -3.43 11.80
CA ASP A 113 -17.00 -4.39 12.38
C ASP A 113 -15.70 -3.72 12.88
N GLY A 114 -15.57 -2.40 12.73
CA GLY A 114 -14.39 -1.64 13.12
C GLY A 114 -13.23 -1.71 12.13
N THR A 115 -13.44 -2.23 10.92
CA THR A 115 -12.44 -2.28 9.84
C THR A 115 -12.63 -1.14 8.85
N SER A 116 -11.60 -0.79 8.08
CA SER A 116 -11.66 0.27 7.07
C SER A 116 -12.73 -0.01 6.02
N LYS A 117 -13.51 1.02 5.64
CA LYS A 117 -14.45 0.95 4.51
C LYS A 117 -13.76 0.88 3.14
N MET A 118 -12.47 1.24 3.07
CA MET A 118 -11.68 1.08 1.85
C MET A 118 -11.51 -0.43 1.56
N PRO A 119 -11.90 -0.90 0.37
CA PRO A 119 -11.81 -2.31 0.03
C PRO A 119 -10.35 -2.74 -0.18
N SER A 120 -10.11 -4.05 -0.12
CA SER A 120 -8.83 -4.63 -0.53
C SER A 120 -8.75 -4.71 -2.06
N TYR A 121 -7.58 -4.37 -2.61
CA TYR A 121 -7.31 -4.42 -4.05
C TYR A 121 -6.27 -5.50 -4.43
N ASN A 122 -5.83 -6.32 -3.48
CA ASN A 122 -4.71 -7.26 -3.68
C ASN A 122 -4.94 -8.28 -4.81
N ASP A 123 -6.20 -8.63 -5.07
CA ASP A 123 -6.56 -9.60 -6.12
C ASP A 123 -6.87 -8.95 -7.47
N SER A 124 -6.97 -7.62 -7.54
CA SER A 124 -7.41 -6.87 -8.73
C SER A 124 -6.40 -5.82 -9.21
N MET A 125 -5.43 -5.44 -8.38
CA MET A 125 -4.39 -4.47 -8.69
C MET A 125 -3.05 -5.16 -8.89
N THR A 126 -2.43 -4.93 -10.05
CA THR A 126 -1.07 -5.40 -10.32
C THR A 126 -0.05 -4.61 -9.51
N VAL A 127 1.15 -5.18 -9.32
CA VAL A 127 2.27 -4.49 -8.66
C VAL A 127 2.63 -3.19 -9.39
N GLN A 128 2.57 -3.18 -10.74
CA GLN A 128 2.87 -1.97 -11.51
C GLN A 128 1.83 -0.87 -11.25
N GLN A 129 0.54 -1.23 -11.23
CA GLN A 129 -0.53 -0.28 -10.90
C GLN A 129 -0.37 0.29 -9.48
N LEU A 130 0.04 -0.53 -8.50
CA LEU A 130 0.34 -0.05 -7.15
C LEU A 130 1.51 0.96 -7.16
N ILE A 131 2.60 0.66 -7.87
CA ILE A 131 3.76 1.57 -7.98
C ILE A 131 3.34 2.91 -8.59
N ASP A 132 2.60 2.87 -9.69
CA ASP A 132 2.14 4.08 -10.39
C ASP A 132 1.13 4.86 -9.53
N LEU A 133 0.19 4.17 -8.87
CA LEU A 133 -0.77 4.80 -7.96
C LEU A 133 -0.07 5.47 -6.78
N VAL A 134 0.97 4.87 -6.21
CA VAL A 134 1.80 5.50 -5.18
C VAL A 134 2.52 6.74 -5.73
N ALA A 135 3.02 6.70 -6.96
CA ALA A 135 3.63 7.86 -7.60
C ALA A 135 2.61 9.02 -7.78
N TYR A 136 1.37 8.70 -8.12
CA TYR A 136 0.28 9.67 -8.15
C TYR A 136 -0.01 10.25 -6.75
N MET A 137 -0.15 9.42 -5.72
CA MET A 137 -0.33 9.90 -4.34
C MET A 137 0.81 10.84 -3.87
N LYS A 138 2.04 10.54 -4.28
CA LYS A 138 3.21 11.38 -3.97
C LYS A 138 3.22 12.70 -4.73
N SER A 139 2.56 12.80 -5.88
CA SER A 139 2.49 14.06 -6.64
C SER A 139 1.49 15.06 -6.04
N LEU A 140 0.51 14.59 -5.25
CA LEU A 140 -0.52 15.39 -4.59
C LEU A 140 0.04 16.25 -3.45
N THR A 141 0.78 17.29 -3.80
CA THR A 141 1.46 18.21 -2.86
C THR A 141 0.73 19.54 -2.68
N ALA A 142 -0.23 19.85 -3.56
CA ALA A 142 -1.07 21.04 -3.46
C ALA A 142 -2.38 20.71 -2.72
N GLY A 143 -2.83 21.66 -1.90
CA GLY A 143 -4.06 21.54 -1.10
C GLY A 143 -3.81 21.96 0.34
N GLU A 144 -4.38 23.10 0.76
CA GLU A 144 -4.40 23.45 2.17
C GLU A 144 -5.40 22.53 2.91
N HIS A 145 -4.95 21.92 4.00
CA HIS A 145 -5.85 21.28 4.96
C HIS A 145 -6.74 22.36 5.58
N ARG A 146 -8.00 22.45 5.12
CA ARG A 146 -9.02 23.16 5.87
C ARG A 146 -9.36 22.33 7.11
N HIS A 147 -8.84 22.80 8.25
CA HIS A 147 -9.15 22.32 9.60
C HIS A 147 -10.55 22.74 10.05
#